data_AF-A0A0F4PXK0-F1
#
_entry.id   AF-A0A0F4PXK0-F1
#
_cell.length_a   1.000
_cell.length_b   1.000
_cell.length_c   1.000
_cell.angle_alpha   90.00
_cell.angle_beta   90.00
_cell.angle_gamma   90.00
#
_symmetry.space_group_name_H-M   'P 1'
#
loop_
_entity.id
_entity.type
_entity.pdbx_description
1 polymer ?
#
loop_
_entity_poly.entity_id
_entity_poly.type
_entity_poly.pdbx_seq_one_letter_code
_entity_poly.pdbx_strand_id
1 'polypeptide(L)'
;MYSQFVLPANHTLEGAQLSFQKCIIAANWSMVLSLGLVICSLLMSFYFDSYLPITMQITAHIGTIVFAAIFKLAYVVRCVGVYGLGYRVF
;
A
#
# COMPACT_ATOMS: atom_id res chain seq x y z
N MET A 1 2.34 -20.82 -6.08
CA MET A 1 2.44 -19.35 -6.21
C MET A 1 1.54 -18.73 -5.15
N TYR A 2 2.02 -17.79 -4.34
CA TYR A 2 1.18 -17.10 -3.35
C TYR A 2 0.33 -16.03 -4.02
N SER A 3 -0.86 -15.76 -3.48
CA SER A 3 -1.76 -14.79 -4.08
C SER A 3 -1.35 -13.34 -3.78
N GLN A 4 -1.49 -12.47 -4.78
CA GLN A 4 -1.12 -11.05 -4.68
C GLN A 4 -2.27 -10.18 -4.16
N PHE A 5 -3.50 -10.40 -4.62
CA PHE A 5 -4.62 -9.48 -4.34
C PHE A 5 -5.89 -10.13 -3.78
N VAL A 6 -6.11 -11.43 -4.02
CA VAL A 6 -7.34 -12.12 -3.61
C VAL A 6 -7.01 -13.51 -3.12
N LEU A 7 -7.44 -13.87 -1.90
CA LEU A 7 -7.26 -15.23 -1.40
C LEU A 7 -8.30 -16.17 -2.05
N PRO A 8 -7.90 -17.25 -2.76
CA PRO A 8 -8.85 -18.21 -3.30
C PRO A 8 -9.56 -18.98 -2.16
N ALA A 9 -10.85 -19.27 -2.35
CA ALA A 9 -11.66 -19.99 -1.36
C ALA A 9 -11.12 -21.41 -1.08
N ASN A 10 -10.66 -22.10 -2.13
CA ASN A 10 -9.89 -23.35 -2.02
C ASN A 10 -8.41 -23.01 -1.84
N HIS A 11 -7.97 -22.90 -0.59
CA HIS A 11 -6.57 -22.70 -0.25
C HIS A 11 -6.11 -23.84 0.66
N THR A 12 -4.93 -24.38 0.38
CA THR A 12 -4.31 -25.48 1.13
C THR A 12 -3.29 -24.97 2.16
N LEU A 13 -3.42 -23.73 2.63
CA LEU A 13 -2.44 -23.09 3.51
C LEU A 13 -2.74 -23.40 4.98
N GLU A 14 -1.75 -23.92 5.70
CA GLU A 14 -1.83 -24.12 7.16
C GLU A 14 -1.70 -22.79 7.91
N GLY A 15 -2.27 -22.72 9.13
CA GLY A 15 -2.60 -21.48 9.85
C GLY A 15 -1.57 -20.35 9.79
N ALA A 16 -0.28 -20.62 10.03
CA ALA A 16 0.76 -19.59 9.98
C ALA A 16 0.95 -19.03 8.55
N GLN A 17 0.95 -19.89 7.53
CA GLN A 17 1.08 -19.49 6.13
C GLN A 17 -0.14 -18.68 5.66
N LEU A 18 -1.33 -19.00 6.16
CA LEU A 18 -2.55 -18.22 5.90
C LEU A 18 -2.43 -16.79 6.43
N SER A 19 -1.91 -16.62 7.65
CA SER A 19 -1.68 -15.29 8.25
C SER A 19 -0.68 -14.46 7.44
N PHE A 20 0.43 -15.07 7.00
CA PHE A 20 1.39 -14.39 6.12
C PHE A 20 0.78 -14.03 4.76
N GLN A 21 -0.03 -14.90 4.18
CA GLN A 21 -0.68 -14.59 2.90
C GLN A 21 -1.71 -13.47 3.01
N LYS A 22 -2.49 -13.42 4.11
CA LYS A 22 -3.38 -12.29 4.41
C LYS A 22 -2.59 -10.99 4.61
N CYS A 23 -1.44 -11.06 5.28
CA CYS A 23 -0.54 -9.93 5.46
C CYS A 23 -0.04 -9.36 4.13
N ILE A 24 0.39 -10.22 3.19
CA ILE A 24 0.81 -9.80 1.84
C ILE A 24 -0.34 -9.14 1.08
N ILE A 25 -1.55 -9.72 1.11
CA ILE A 25 -2.70 -9.18 0.41
C ILE A 25 -3.08 -7.81 0.99
N ALA A 26 -3.10 -7.68 2.33
CA ALA A 26 -3.37 -6.41 3.00
C ALA A 26 -2.29 -5.36 2.66
N ALA A 27 -1.02 -5.75 2.62
CA ALA A 27 0.08 -4.87 2.23
C ALA A 27 -0.06 -4.39 0.77
N ASN A 28 -0.36 -5.30 -0.17
CA ASN A 28 -0.56 -4.95 -1.57
C ASN A 28 -1.75 -3.99 -1.76
N TRP A 29 -2.88 -4.23 -1.08
CA TRP A 29 -4.01 -3.30 -1.10
C TRP A 29 -3.67 -1.94 -0.50
N SER A 30 -2.92 -1.92 0.61
CA SER A 30 -2.43 -0.70 1.23
C SER A 30 -1.52 0.10 0.29
N MET A 31 -0.67 -0.57 -0.51
CA MET A 31 0.16 0.07 -1.53
C MET A 31 -0.67 0.72 -2.64
N VAL A 32 -1.67 0.00 -3.17
CA VAL A 32 -2.55 0.57 -4.22
C VAL A 32 -3.32 1.77 -3.68
N LEU A 33 -3.86 1.68 -2.47
CA LEU A 33 -4.60 2.76 -1.84
C LEU A 33 -3.71 3.98 -1.57
N SER A 34 -2.53 3.78 -0.99
CA SER A 34 -1.57 4.86 -0.73
C SER A 34 -1.06 5.51 -2.01
N LEU A 35 -0.83 4.74 -3.08
CA LEU A 35 -0.48 5.27 -4.40
C LEU A 35 -1.61 6.16 -4.95
N GLY A 36 -2.86 5.72 -4.84
CA GLY A 36 -4.03 6.52 -5.23
C GLY A 36 -4.13 7.83 -4.44
N LEU A 37 -3.86 7.80 -3.14
CA LEU A 37 -3.83 9.00 -2.29
C LEU A 37 -2.68 9.95 -2.66
N VAL A 38 -1.49 9.43 -2.96
CA VAL A 38 -0.37 10.24 -3.47
C VAL A 38 -0.75 10.94 -4.77
N ILE A 39 -1.35 10.22 -5.73
CA ILE A 39 -1.80 10.80 -7.00
C ILE A 39 -2.87 11.88 -6.77
N CYS A 40 -3.86 11.60 -5.92
CA CYS A 40 -4.90 12.56 -5.55
C CYS A 40 -4.28 13.82 -4.96
N SER A 41 -3.32 13.66 -4.05
CA SER A 41 -2.61 14.76 -3.41
C SER A 41 -1.81 15.60 -4.41
N LEU A 42 -1.13 14.96 -5.36
CA LEU A 42 -0.43 15.66 -6.46
C LEU A 42 -1.40 16.43 -7.36
N LEU A 43 -2.56 15.87 -7.68
CA LEU A 43 -3.59 16.57 -8.47
C LEU A 43 -4.12 17.79 -7.72
N MET A 44 -4.38 17.68 -6.41
CA MET A 44 -4.80 18.82 -5.60
C MET A 44 -3.72 19.92 -5.56
N SER A 45 -2.45 19.55 -5.45
CA SER A 45 -1.33 20.50 -5.38
C SER A 45 -1.00 21.17 -6.72
N PHE A 46 -1.13 20.48 -7.86
CA PHE A 46 -0.64 21.00 -9.15
C PHE A 46 -1.71 21.27 -10.18
N TYR A 47 -2.79 20.48 -10.20
CA TYR A 47 -3.84 20.62 -11.22
C TYR A 47 -4.97 21.55 -10.75
N PHE A 48 -5.35 21.45 -9.47
CA PHE A 48 -6.43 22.24 -8.88
C PHE A 48 -5.94 23.45 -8.06
N ASP A 49 -4.66 23.81 -8.18
CA ASP A 49 -4.03 24.93 -7.45
C ASP A 49 -4.90 26.20 -7.46
N SER A 50 -5.43 26.58 -8.63
CA SER A 50 -6.21 27.81 -8.81
C SER A 50 -7.61 27.78 -8.17
N TYR A 51 -8.10 26.61 -7.74
CA TYR A 51 -9.43 26.43 -7.14
C TYR A 51 -9.37 26.21 -5.63
N LEU A 52 -8.18 25.96 -5.08
CA LEU A 52 -8.02 25.55 -3.69
C LEU A 52 -7.30 26.61 -2.85
N PRO A 53 -7.71 26.84 -1.59
CA PRO A 53 -7.02 27.76 -0.70
C PRO A 53 -5.64 27.21 -0.33
N ILE A 54 -4.70 28.12 -0.05
CA ILE A 54 -3.31 27.79 0.31
C ILE A 54 -3.21 26.79 1.47
N THR A 55 -4.11 26.86 2.46
CA THR A 55 -4.17 25.92 3.59
C THR A 55 -4.42 24.48 3.15
N MET A 56 -5.30 24.28 2.16
CA MET A 56 -5.59 22.95 1.62
C MET A 56 -4.41 22.43 0.78
N GLN A 57 -3.74 23.30 0.03
CA GLN A 57 -2.54 22.93 -0.74
C GLN A 57 -1.39 22.49 0.18
N ILE A 58 -1.15 23.21 1.29
CA ILE A 58 -0.13 22.84 2.29
C ILE A 58 -0.47 21.48 2.89
N THR A 59 -1.74 21.25 3.22
CA THR A 59 -2.21 19.98 3.78
C THR A 59 -2.04 18.83 2.79
N ALA A 60 -2.35 19.06 1.50
CA ALA A 60 -2.08 18.09 0.43
C ALA A 60 -0.58 17.79 0.33
N HIS A 61 0.29 18.81 0.29
CA HIS A 61 1.73 18.60 0.22
C HIS A 61 2.28 17.78 1.39
N ILE A 62 1.86 18.06 2.63
CA ILE A 62 2.23 17.26 3.80
C ILE A 62 1.66 15.83 3.67
N GLY A 63 0.40 15.71 3.24
CA GLY A 63 -0.26 14.44 2.97
C GLY A 63 0.52 13.57 1.99
N THR A 64 1.06 14.14 0.92
CA THR A 64 1.89 13.42 -0.07
C THR A 64 3.08 12.72 0.59
N ILE A 65 3.76 13.38 1.52
CA ILE A 65 4.92 12.81 2.25
C ILE A 65 4.45 11.65 3.13
N VAL A 66 3.35 11.85 3.86
CA VAL A 66 2.79 10.82 4.76
C VAL A 66 2.33 9.60 3.96
N PHE A 67 1.61 9.78 2.86
CA PHE A 67 1.14 8.67 2.03
C PHE A 67 2.30 7.94 1.34
N ALA A 68 3.33 8.64 0.89
CA ALA A 68 4.54 8.02 0.36
C ALA A 68 5.29 7.19 1.42
N ALA A 69 5.33 7.66 2.67
CA ALA A 69 5.90 6.89 3.77
C ALA A 69 5.08 5.62 4.06
N ILE A 70 3.74 5.73 4.09
CA ILE A 70 2.84 4.56 4.24
C ILE A 70 3.05 3.56 3.11
N PHE A 71 3.18 4.02 1.85
CA PHE A 71 3.47 3.15 0.71
C PHE A 71 4.75 2.34 0.91
N LYS A 72 5.83 2.99 1.39
CA LYS A 72 7.10 2.33 1.68
C LYS A 72 6.99 1.36 2.86
N LEU A 73 6.23 1.71 3.90
CA LEU A 73 5.96 0.79 5.01
C LEU A 73 5.17 -0.44 4.55
N ALA A 74 4.16 -0.26 3.71
CA ALA A 74 3.42 -1.37 3.13
C ALA A 74 4.33 -2.29 2.29
N TYR A 75 5.32 -1.74 1.57
CA TYR A 75 6.34 -2.54 0.90
C TYR A 75 7.14 -3.41 1.88
N VAL A 76 7.56 -2.85 3.01
CA VAL A 76 8.28 -3.62 4.05
C VAL A 76 7.41 -4.75 4.60
N VAL A 77 6.13 -4.49 4.88
CA VAL A 77 5.18 -5.51 5.35
C VAL A 77 5.01 -6.62 4.32
N ARG A 78 4.92 -6.29 3.03
CA ARG A 78 4.91 -7.26 1.93
C ARG A 78 6.17 -8.12 1.96
N CYS A 79 7.35 -7.53 2.10
CA CYS A 79 8.61 -8.27 2.20
C CYS A 79 8.63 -9.23 3.40
N VAL A 80 8.16 -8.80 4.57
CA VAL A 80 8.05 -9.65 5.76
C VAL A 80 7.10 -10.81 5.52
N GLY A 81 5.94 -10.57 4.88
CA GLY A 81 4.99 -11.63 4.54
C GLY A 81 5.58 -12.66 3.56
N VAL A 82 6.27 -12.20 2.51
CA VAL A 82 6.92 -13.07 1.51
C VAL A 82 8.05 -13.88 2.14
N TYR A 83 8.85 -13.26 3.01
CA TYR A 83 9.89 -13.95 3.79
C TYR A 83 9.28 -15.00 4.74
N GLY A 84 8.17 -14.68 5.40
CA GLY A 84 7.42 -15.60 6.25
C GLY A 84 6.82 -16.81 5.51
N LEU A 85 6.57 -16.69 4.21
CA LEU A 85 6.18 -17.81 3.34
C LEU A 85 7.37 -18.64 2.82
N GLY A 86 8.61 -18.29 3.18
CA GLY A 86 9.81 -19.04 2.82
C GLY A 86 10.42 -18.69 1.47
N TYR A 87 9.93 -17.64 0.79
CA TYR A 87 10.52 -17.14 -0.45
C TYR A 87 11.75 -16.29 -0.12
N ARG A 88 12.92 -16.64 -0.70
CA ARG A 88 14.22 -16.00 -0.43
C ARG A 88 14.75 -15.10 -1.56
N VAL A 89 14.02 -15.02 -2.67
CA VAL A 89 14.35 -14.15 -3.81
C VAL A 89 13.43 -12.93 -3.77
N PHE A 90 14.07 -11.76 -3.68
CA PHE A 90 13.45 -10.44 -3.48
C PHE A 90 13.01 -9.83 -4.80
#